data_AF-A0A4Y2CB85-F1
#
_entry.id   AF-A0A4Y2CB85-F1
#
_cell.length_a   1.000
_cell.length_b   1.000
_cell.length_c   1.000
_cell.angle_alpha   90.00
_cell.angle_beta   90.00
_cell.angle_gamma   90.00
#
_symmetry.space_group_name_H-M   'P 1'
#
loop_
_entity.id
_entity.type
_entity.pdbx_description
1 polymer ?
#
loop_
_entity_poly.entity_id
_entity_poly.type
_entity_poly.pdbx_seq_one_letter_code
_entity_poly.pdbx_strand_id
1 'polypeptide(L)'
;MRSLKGTTKGCDIFREFQEGLLTLKVPITDICNITTDGASNMTGKKSGFLGLFNQNYPGNNVVFLHCVIHQDALCKSALNMKPVLDAVVKLVNTIRSRGLTHRQLRDFLQSVQSEYFDVLYYTKVRWLSAGCVFERVWKLKDDIVSFFHEETVFCGVQNVRRYRMAFGLCIFTDLLCHMNNLNVKMQGKYQFIDDIWAQLKAFKLKLNLFAGQLAKNDLSHFLRLNSIPLVNEEKLKNYEYGLKKLHFEFERRFQDFSAIQTELDIFTMPFNVNCEAVRSDLQLELIELQSNNHLKQSFLNMPKLEF
;
A
#
# COMPACT_ATOMS: atom_id res chain seq x y z
N MET A 1 -1.29 -24.19 -1.98
CA MET A 1 0.02 -23.58 -1.63
C MET A 1 1.05 -24.71 -1.60
N ARG A 2 2.18 -24.58 -2.31
CA ARG A 2 3.26 -25.57 -2.32
C ARG A 2 4.44 -25.07 -1.49
N SER A 3 5.08 -25.96 -0.75
CA SER A 3 6.22 -25.63 0.12
C SER A 3 7.53 -25.83 -0.63
N LEU A 4 8.44 -24.86 -0.54
CA LEU A 4 9.82 -25.01 -0.99
C LEU A 4 10.60 -25.85 0.04
N LYS A 5 11.36 -26.84 -0.43
CA LYS A 5 12.22 -27.68 0.44
C LYS A 5 13.68 -27.29 0.26
N GLY A 6 14.31 -26.78 1.31
CA GLY A 6 15.72 -26.39 1.30
C GLY A 6 15.94 -24.91 0.96
N THR A 7 16.28 -24.61 -0.30
CA THR A 7 16.62 -23.25 -0.75
C THR A 7 15.45 -22.53 -1.43
N THR A 8 15.57 -21.21 -1.56
CA THR A 8 14.59 -20.33 -2.22
C THR A 8 15.16 -19.70 -3.49
N LYS A 9 16.02 -20.41 -4.23
CA LYS A 9 16.60 -19.90 -5.48
C LYS A 9 15.51 -19.87 -6.56
N GLY A 10 15.70 -19.06 -7.60
CA GLY A 10 14.73 -18.96 -8.69
C GLY A 10 14.43 -20.31 -9.36
N CYS A 11 15.41 -21.20 -9.47
CA CYS A 11 15.21 -22.56 -9.99
C CYS A 11 14.36 -23.46 -9.10
N ASP A 12 14.47 -23.32 -7.77
CA ASP A 12 13.63 -24.07 -6.82
C ASP A 12 12.17 -23.64 -6.95
N ILE A 13 11.96 -22.32 -7.04
CA ILE A 13 10.63 -21.72 -7.21
C ILE A 13 10.03 -22.11 -8.56
N PHE A 14 10.82 -22.06 -9.63
CA PHE A 14 10.38 -22.44 -10.98
C PHE A 14 9.97 -23.91 -11.06
N ARG A 15 10.75 -24.81 -10.45
CA ARG A 15 10.42 -26.24 -10.36
C ARG A 15 9.10 -26.45 -9.62
N GLU A 16 8.92 -25.87 -8.44
CA GLU A 16 7.66 -26.02 -7.69
C GLU A 16 6.46 -25.38 -8.40
N PHE A 17 6.68 -24.31 -9.16
CA PHE A 17 5.65 -23.74 -10.03
C PHE A 17 5.21 -24.73 -11.12
N GLN A 18 6.17 -25.35 -11.84
CA GLN A 18 5.86 -26.36 -12.86
C GLN A 18 5.11 -27.56 -12.27
N GLU A 19 5.58 -28.09 -11.14
CA GLU A 19 4.91 -29.16 -10.40
C GLU A 19 3.49 -28.75 -9.96
N GLY A 20 3.30 -27.48 -9.60
CA GLY A 20 1.99 -26.90 -9.30
C GLY A 20 1.03 -26.94 -10.49
N LEU A 21 1.48 -26.50 -11.66
CA LEU A 21 0.69 -26.54 -12.89
C LEU A 21 0.31 -27.98 -13.28
N LEU A 22 1.26 -28.91 -13.18
CA LEU A 22 1.00 -30.34 -13.42
C LEU A 22 -0.06 -30.90 -12.47
N THR A 23 0.03 -30.56 -11.18
CA THR A 23 -0.92 -31.01 -10.17
C THR A 23 -2.32 -30.44 -10.42
N LEU A 24 -2.40 -29.16 -10.81
CA LEU A 24 -3.67 -28.48 -11.13
C LEU A 24 -4.20 -28.81 -12.53
N LYS A 25 -3.41 -29.51 -13.35
CA LYS A 25 -3.69 -29.80 -14.77
C LYS A 25 -3.97 -28.53 -15.58
N VAL A 26 -3.23 -27.46 -15.30
CA VAL A 26 -3.33 -26.18 -16.01
C VAL A 26 -2.20 -26.10 -17.04
N PRO A 27 -2.52 -26.00 -18.35
CA PRO A 27 -1.53 -25.72 -19.38
C PRO A 27 -0.76 -24.43 -19.10
N ILE A 28 0.53 -24.40 -19.43
CA ILE A 28 1.36 -23.18 -19.29
C ILE A 28 0.82 -22.03 -20.14
N THR A 29 0.19 -22.34 -21.27
CA THR A 29 -0.42 -21.40 -22.22
C THR A 29 -1.59 -20.62 -21.63
N ASP A 30 -2.21 -21.17 -20.57
CA ASP A 30 -3.40 -20.57 -19.95
C ASP A 30 -2.99 -19.57 -18.86
N ILE A 31 -1.69 -19.42 -18.59
CA ILE A 31 -1.17 -18.46 -17.62
C ILE A 31 -1.10 -17.07 -18.25
N CYS A 32 -1.99 -16.17 -17.86
CA CYS A 32 -2.03 -14.80 -18.37
C CYS A 32 -1.13 -13.84 -17.55
N ASN A 33 -0.99 -14.07 -16.25
CA ASN A 33 -0.28 -13.17 -15.35
C ASN A 33 0.46 -13.91 -14.23
N ILE A 34 1.64 -13.40 -13.86
CA ILE A 34 2.35 -13.80 -12.65
C ILE A 34 2.72 -12.57 -11.83
N THR A 35 2.25 -12.54 -10.58
CA THR A 35 2.60 -11.49 -9.61
C THR A 35 3.69 -11.98 -8.66
N THR A 36 4.77 -11.21 -8.49
CA THR A 36 5.89 -11.54 -7.58
C THR A 36 6.14 -10.44 -6.56
N ASP A 37 6.87 -10.73 -5.49
CA ASP A 37 7.29 -9.73 -4.52
C ASP A 37 8.50 -8.89 -4.98
N GLY A 38 8.99 -9.08 -6.20
CA GLY A 38 10.12 -8.32 -6.72
C GLY A 38 11.50 -8.76 -6.21
N ALA A 39 11.58 -9.78 -5.34
CA ALA A 39 12.86 -10.26 -4.82
C ALA A 39 13.77 -10.81 -5.94
N SER A 40 15.09 -10.76 -5.76
CA SER A 40 16.05 -11.09 -6.82
C SER A 40 15.96 -12.54 -7.31
N ASN A 41 15.57 -13.47 -6.43
CA ASN A 41 15.26 -14.86 -6.79
C ASN A 41 13.98 -15.00 -7.62
N MET A 42 13.08 -14.01 -7.60
CA MET A 42 11.88 -13.95 -8.44
C MET A 42 12.15 -13.23 -9.77
N THR A 43 12.77 -12.05 -9.73
CA THR A 43 12.87 -11.14 -10.89
C THR A 43 14.21 -11.18 -11.63
N GLY A 44 15.20 -11.91 -11.13
CA GLY A 44 16.53 -12.01 -11.74
C GLY A 44 16.47 -12.51 -13.19
N LYS A 45 17.07 -11.75 -14.11
CA LYS A 45 17.00 -12.01 -15.57
C LYS A 45 17.55 -13.38 -16.00
N LYS A 46 18.56 -13.90 -15.30
CA LYS A 46 19.22 -15.18 -15.64
C LYS A 46 18.76 -16.33 -14.75
N SER A 47 18.88 -16.14 -13.44
CA SER A 47 18.68 -17.19 -12.43
C SER A 47 17.45 -16.97 -11.54
N GLY A 48 16.69 -15.90 -11.76
CA GLY A 48 15.43 -15.66 -11.08
C GLY A 48 14.29 -16.41 -11.76
N PHE A 49 13.20 -16.64 -11.04
CA PHE A 49 12.00 -17.31 -11.55
C PHE A 49 11.53 -16.76 -12.90
N LEU A 50 11.38 -15.44 -13.03
CA LEU A 50 10.94 -14.76 -14.25
C LEU A 50 11.91 -14.97 -15.41
N GLY A 51 13.21 -14.88 -15.13
CA GLY A 51 14.24 -15.16 -16.12
C GLY A 51 14.19 -16.59 -16.64
N LEU A 52 14.00 -17.56 -15.73
CA LEU A 52 13.86 -18.98 -16.09
C LEU A 52 12.56 -19.25 -16.85
N PHE A 53 11.45 -18.63 -16.43
CA PHE A 53 10.17 -18.73 -17.12
C PHE A 53 10.30 -18.30 -18.58
N ASN A 54 10.85 -17.11 -18.83
CA ASN A 54 11.01 -16.57 -20.18
C ASN A 54 11.98 -17.38 -21.04
N GLN A 55 13.00 -18.02 -20.45
CA GLN A 55 13.92 -18.91 -21.17
C GLN A 55 13.24 -20.22 -21.59
N ASN A 56 12.38 -20.78 -20.76
CA ASN A 56 11.69 -22.06 -21.03
C ASN A 56 10.44 -21.87 -21.90
N TYR A 57 9.77 -20.72 -21.81
CA TYR A 57 8.51 -20.43 -22.49
C TYR A 57 8.55 -19.08 -23.22
N PRO A 58 9.48 -18.86 -24.18
CA PRO A 58 9.68 -17.56 -24.82
C PRO A 58 8.49 -17.10 -25.67
N GLY A 59 7.62 -18.01 -26.11
CA GLY A 59 6.40 -17.69 -26.84
C GLY A 59 5.18 -17.40 -25.96
N ASN A 60 5.31 -17.55 -24.63
CA ASN A 60 4.20 -17.33 -23.71
C ASN A 60 4.17 -15.88 -23.25
N ASN A 61 3.18 -15.12 -23.72
CA ASN A 61 3.03 -13.69 -23.41
C ASN A 61 2.41 -13.47 -22.02
N VAL A 62 3.17 -13.78 -20.97
CA VAL A 62 2.74 -13.59 -19.58
C VAL A 62 3.06 -12.19 -19.10
N VAL A 63 2.06 -11.53 -18.49
CA VAL A 63 2.27 -10.26 -17.80
C VAL A 63 2.91 -10.53 -16.43
N PHE A 64 4.05 -9.91 -16.15
CA PHE A 64 4.67 -9.97 -14.85
C PHE A 64 4.41 -8.69 -14.06
N LEU A 65 3.77 -8.82 -12.92
CA LEU A 65 3.49 -7.69 -12.02
C LEU A 65 4.27 -7.82 -10.73
N HIS A 66 4.67 -6.68 -10.16
CA HIS A 66 5.16 -6.64 -8.79
C HIS A 66 3.97 -6.40 -7.86
N CYS A 67 3.82 -7.27 -6.85
CA CYS A 67 2.81 -7.23 -5.82
C CYS A 67 2.54 -5.80 -5.33
N VAL A 68 1.32 -5.33 -5.58
CA VAL A 68 0.88 -3.96 -5.30
C VAL A 68 1.09 -3.57 -3.84
N ILE A 69 0.81 -4.49 -2.93
CA ILE A 69 0.96 -4.26 -1.48
C ILE A 69 2.44 -4.11 -1.10
N HIS A 70 3.31 -4.88 -1.74
CA HIS A 70 4.74 -4.75 -1.50
C HIS A 70 5.27 -3.45 -2.12
N GLN A 71 4.85 -3.10 -3.34
CA GLN A 71 5.21 -1.83 -3.98
C GLN A 71 4.82 -0.62 -3.13
N ASP A 72 3.58 -0.57 -2.64
CA ASP A 72 3.07 0.47 -1.73
C ASP A 72 3.93 0.57 -0.46
N ALA A 73 4.28 -0.57 0.14
CA ALA A 73 5.15 -0.61 1.31
C ALA A 73 6.59 -0.13 1.02
N LEU A 74 7.07 -0.26 -0.23
CA LEU A 74 8.37 0.26 -0.64
C LEU A 74 8.34 1.77 -0.93
N CYS A 75 7.20 2.33 -1.35
CA CYS A 75 7.05 3.79 -1.55
C CYS A 75 7.36 4.60 -0.29
N LYS A 76 7.19 4.02 0.92
CA LYS A 76 7.50 4.69 2.19
C LYS A 76 8.93 5.23 2.29
N SER A 77 9.89 4.65 1.56
CA SER A 77 11.28 5.12 1.59
C SER A 77 11.45 6.54 1.05
N ALA A 78 10.46 7.04 0.30
CA ALA A 78 10.41 8.43 -0.15
C ALA A 78 10.24 9.44 0.99
N LEU A 79 9.70 9.00 2.13
CA LEU A 79 9.30 9.85 3.23
C LEU A 79 10.42 9.92 4.26
N ASN A 80 10.82 11.13 4.66
CA ASN A 80 11.79 11.35 5.74
C ASN A 80 11.16 11.13 7.12
N MET A 81 10.64 9.92 7.35
CA MET A 81 9.82 9.55 8.51
C MET A 81 10.61 8.97 9.68
N LYS A 82 11.88 8.61 9.46
CA LYS A 82 12.66 7.80 10.40
C LYS A 82 12.64 8.35 11.83
N PRO A 83 12.89 9.64 12.09
CA PRO A 83 12.93 10.15 13.46
C PRO A 83 11.59 10.00 14.21
N VAL A 84 10.47 10.31 13.55
CA VAL A 84 9.14 10.23 14.18
C VAL A 84 8.68 8.78 14.30
N LEU A 85 8.93 7.97 13.28
CA LEU A 85 8.67 6.53 13.32
C LEU A 85 9.43 5.85 14.45
N ASP A 86 10.72 6.08 14.57
CA ASP A 86 11.54 5.48 15.63
C ASP A 86 11.06 5.91 17.03
N ALA A 87 10.63 7.17 17.19
CA ALA A 87 10.08 7.67 18.44
C ALA A 87 8.75 6.98 18.82
N VAL A 88 7.78 6.91 17.90
CA VAL A 88 6.49 6.25 18.12
C VAL A 88 6.67 4.75 18.35
N VAL A 89 7.50 4.09 17.56
CA VAL A 89 7.79 2.66 17.70
C VAL A 89 8.46 2.37 19.03
N LYS A 90 9.44 3.18 19.45
CA LYS A 90 10.09 3.04 20.75
C LYS A 90 9.10 3.21 21.89
N LEU A 91 8.21 4.20 21.83
CA LEU A 91 7.17 4.43 22.82
C LEU A 91 6.29 3.17 22.96
N VAL A 92 5.67 2.73 21.87
CA VAL A 92 4.71 1.63 21.92
C VAL A 92 5.38 0.30 22.27
N ASN A 93 6.57 0.03 21.74
CA ASN A 93 7.30 -1.19 22.09
C ASN A 93 7.73 -1.20 23.54
N THR A 94 8.04 -0.06 24.16
CA THR A 94 8.38 -0.01 25.58
C THR A 94 7.18 -0.35 26.46
N ILE A 95 6.01 0.20 26.14
CA ILE A 95 4.76 -0.16 26.81
C ILE A 95 4.48 -1.66 26.64
N ARG A 96 4.49 -2.14 25.39
CA ARG A 96 4.05 -3.51 25.03
C ARG A 96 5.04 -4.62 25.40
N SER A 97 6.32 -4.32 25.52
CA SER A 97 7.34 -5.33 25.91
C SER A 97 7.39 -5.58 27.41
N ARG A 98 6.82 -4.69 28.23
CA ARG A 98 6.81 -4.79 29.69
C ARG A 98 5.41 -5.15 30.18
N GLY A 99 5.20 -6.42 30.53
CA GLY A 99 3.88 -6.93 30.89
C GLY A 99 3.21 -6.23 32.08
N LEU A 100 3.99 -5.72 33.05
CA LEU A 100 3.45 -4.91 34.15
C LEU A 100 2.99 -3.53 33.67
N THR A 101 3.87 -2.77 33.01
CA THR A 101 3.57 -1.45 32.46
C THR A 101 2.38 -1.49 31.48
N HIS A 102 2.29 -2.53 30.65
CA HIS A 102 1.17 -2.70 29.74
C HIS A 102 -0.16 -2.87 30.49
N ARG A 103 -0.21 -3.73 31.51
CA ARG A 103 -1.42 -3.93 32.32
C ARG A 103 -1.81 -2.66 33.06
N GLN A 104 -0.86 -2.00 33.71
CA GLN A 104 -1.09 -0.74 34.42
C GLN A 104 -1.62 0.36 33.48
N LEU A 105 -1.06 0.48 32.26
CA LEU A 105 -1.58 1.43 31.28
C LEU A 105 -3.03 1.09 30.91
N ARG A 106 -3.35 -0.17 30.67
CA ARG A 106 -4.73 -0.57 30.32
C ARG A 106 -5.71 -0.24 31.44
N ASP A 107 -5.35 -0.54 32.69
CA ASP A 107 -6.17 -0.25 33.87
C ASP A 107 -6.35 1.28 34.04
N PHE A 108 -5.27 2.05 33.85
CA PHE A 108 -5.32 3.51 33.84
C PHE A 108 -6.25 4.05 32.75
N LEU A 109 -6.08 3.63 31.49
CA LEU A 109 -6.91 4.07 30.37
C LEU A 109 -8.40 3.74 30.57
N GLN A 110 -8.72 2.61 31.21
CA GLN A 110 -10.08 2.28 31.62
C GLN A 110 -10.60 3.22 32.70
N SER A 111 -9.78 3.54 33.70
CA SER A 111 -10.17 4.42 34.82
C SER A 111 -10.48 5.85 34.38
N VAL A 112 -9.76 6.38 33.38
CA VAL A 112 -9.99 7.72 32.83
C VAL A 112 -10.98 7.72 31.65
N GLN A 113 -11.58 6.57 31.35
CA GLN A 113 -12.53 6.39 30.23
C GLN A 113 -11.99 6.89 28.89
N SER A 114 -10.72 6.60 28.60
CA SER A 114 -10.07 6.96 27.33
C SER A 114 -10.83 6.40 26.12
N GLU A 115 -10.72 7.06 24.97
CA GLU A 115 -11.30 6.60 23.70
C GLU A 115 -10.85 5.17 23.33
N TYR A 116 -9.63 4.79 23.75
CA TYR A 116 -9.11 3.44 23.60
C TYR A 116 -8.46 2.95 24.90
N PHE A 117 -8.63 1.66 25.17
CA PHE A 117 -8.10 1.01 26.39
C PHE A 117 -6.76 0.29 26.20
N ASP A 118 -6.09 0.47 25.04
CA ASP A 118 -4.77 -0.12 24.76
C ASP A 118 -4.07 0.58 23.59
N VAL A 119 -2.74 0.47 23.54
CA VAL A 119 -1.89 0.83 22.38
C VAL A 119 -1.71 -0.36 21.44
N LEU A 120 -1.51 -0.10 20.14
CA LEU A 120 -1.32 -1.14 19.14
C LEU A 120 0.15 -1.49 18.95
N TYR A 121 0.50 -2.78 19.01
CA TYR A 121 1.89 -3.21 18.78
C TYR A 121 2.32 -2.99 17.33
N TYR A 122 3.52 -2.41 17.14
CA TYR A 122 4.10 -2.19 15.83
C TYR A 122 5.09 -3.30 15.46
N THR A 123 5.01 -3.79 14.21
CA THR A 123 6.05 -4.66 13.63
C THR A 123 6.53 -4.08 12.31
N LYS A 124 7.85 -4.15 12.05
CA LYS A 124 8.45 -3.66 10.80
C LYS A 124 7.88 -4.34 9.55
N VAL A 125 7.48 -5.61 9.70
CA VAL A 125 6.92 -6.44 8.61
C VAL A 125 5.54 -5.93 8.19
N ARG A 126 4.75 -5.38 9.12
CA ARG A 126 3.41 -4.85 8.87
C ARG A 126 3.44 -3.33 8.84
N TRP A 127 4.14 -2.75 7.87
CA TRP A 127 4.08 -1.31 7.62
C TRP A 127 2.64 -0.78 7.53
N LEU A 128 1.72 -1.60 7.05
CA LEU A 128 0.29 -1.32 6.91
C LEU A 128 -0.43 -1.06 8.25
N SER A 129 0.10 -1.56 9.37
CA SER A 129 -0.44 -1.23 10.69
C SER A 129 0.16 0.06 11.25
N ALA A 130 1.14 0.68 10.59
CA ALA A 130 1.77 1.92 11.07
C ALA A 130 0.74 3.04 11.22
N GLY A 131 -0.16 3.23 10.25
CA GLY A 131 -1.21 4.24 10.34
C GLY A 131 -2.11 4.05 11.55
N CYS A 132 -2.58 2.82 11.79
CA CYS A 132 -3.39 2.50 12.97
C CYS A 132 -2.63 2.73 14.29
N VAL A 133 -1.35 2.39 14.34
CA VAL A 133 -0.51 2.62 15.54
C VAL A 133 -0.35 4.12 15.81
N PHE A 134 -0.04 4.89 14.77
CA PHE A 134 0.11 6.35 14.87
C PHE A 134 -1.19 7.02 15.28
N GLU A 135 -2.31 6.61 14.68
CA GLU A 135 -3.63 7.10 15.04
C GLU A 135 -3.97 6.79 16.50
N ARG A 136 -3.69 5.57 16.95
CA ARG A 136 -3.89 5.17 18.35
C ARG A 136 -3.06 6.01 19.31
N VAL A 137 -1.78 6.22 18.98
CA VAL A 137 -0.87 7.04 19.79
C VAL A 137 -1.32 8.50 19.80
N TRP A 138 -1.79 9.04 18.67
CA TRP A 138 -2.32 10.40 18.60
C TRP A 138 -3.54 10.59 19.50
N LYS A 139 -4.48 9.63 19.48
CA LYS A 139 -5.69 9.67 20.32
C LYS A 139 -5.39 9.53 21.81
N LEU A 140 -4.42 8.69 22.16
CA LEU A 140 -4.03 8.43 23.54
C LEU A 140 -2.89 9.33 24.05
N LYS A 141 -2.42 10.31 23.27
CA LYS A 141 -1.19 11.05 23.59
C LYS A 141 -1.23 11.71 24.97
N ASP A 142 -2.36 12.28 25.35
CA ASP A 142 -2.52 13.02 26.62
C ASP A 142 -2.60 12.05 27.80
N ASP A 143 -3.31 10.93 27.63
CA ASP A 143 -3.42 9.85 28.62
C ASP A 143 -2.08 9.13 28.83
N ILE A 144 -1.38 8.78 27.75
CA ILE A 144 -0.03 8.19 27.79
C ILE A 144 0.91 9.13 28.53
N VAL A 145 0.84 10.44 28.26
CA VAL A 145 1.69 11.40 28.96
C VAL A 145 1.33 11.48 30.44
N SER A 146 0.05 11.44 30.80
CA SER A 146 -0.41 11.47 32.19
C SER A 146 0.02 10.22 32.95
N PHE A 147 -0.12 9.03 32.35
CA PHE A 147 0.33 7.76 32.90
C PHE A 147 1.83 7.75 33.23
N PHE A 148 2.66 8.28 32.33
CA PHE A 148 4.12 8.36 32.56
C PHE A 148 4.55 9.58 33.39
N HIS A 149 3.67 10.53 33.72
CA HIS A 149 4.00 11.59 34.69
C HIS A 149 4.11 11.06 36.12
N GLU A 150 3.47 9.92 36.42
CA GLU A 150 3.63 9.20 37.70
C GLU A 150 4.98 8.45 37.81
N GLU A 151 5.63 8.13 36.69
CA GLU A 151 6.95 7.48 36.63
C GLU A 151 7.96 8.39 35.92
N THR A 152 8.76 9.14 36.70
CA THR A 152 9.94 9.82 36.15
C THR A 152 10.85 8.81 35.46
N VAL A 153 10.86 8.81 34.11
CA VAL A 153 11.94 8.44 33.15
C VAL A 153 11.29 8.04 31.83
N PHE A 154 10.85 9.00 30.99
CA PHE A 154 10.66 8.69 29.58
C PHE A 154 10.90 9.86 28.63
N CYS A 155 12.12 9.93 28.10
CA CYS A 155 12.53 10.86 27.03
C CYS A 155 11.65 10.73 25.76
N GLY A 156 11.07 9.55 25.50
CA GLY A 156 10.14 9.35 24.38
C GLY A 156 8.80 10.09 24.54
N VAL A 157 8.27 10.18 25.76
CA VAL A 157 6.96 10.78 26.09
C VAL A 157 7.08 12.30 26.20
N GLN A 158 8.15 12.79 26.82
CA GLN A 158 8.44 14.23 26.82
C GLN A 158 8.71 14.77 25.40
N ASN A 159 9.27 13.95 24.51
CA ASN A 159 9.44 14.33 23.11
C ASN A 159 8.09 14.51 22.39
N VAL A 160 7.05 13.70 22.68
CA VAL A 160 5.70 13.88 22.09
C VAL A 160 5.10 15.25 22.43
N ARG A 161 5.35 15.78 23.64
CA ARG A 161 4.96 17.14 24.04
C ARG A 161 5.74 18.26 23.34
N ARG A 162 6.96 17.99 22.83
CA ARG A 162 7.74 19.03 22.14
C ARG A 162 7.04 19.38 20.82
N TYR A 163 6.79 20.66 20.60
CA TYR A 163 6.17 21.22 19.38
C TYR A 163 6.74 20.62 18.07
N ARG A 164 8.05 20.33 18.03
CA ARG A 164 8.69 19.68 16.87
C ARG A 164 8.18 18.26 16.59
N MET A 165 7.91 17.46 17.62
CA MET A 165 7.41 16.09 17.49
C MET A 165 5.90 16.07 17.30
N ALA A 166 5.15 16.96 17.95
CA ALA A 166 3.70 17.06 17.75
C ALA A 166 3.35 17.34 16.28
N PHE A 167 4.04 18.31 15.66
CA PHE A 167 3.88 18.62 14.22
C PHE A 167 4.16 17.38 13.35
N GLY A 168 5.31 16.73 13.56
CA GLY A 168 5.69 15.55 12.79
C GLY A 168 4.71 14.39 12.98
N LEU A 169 4.26 14.17 14.22
CA LEU A 169 3.26 13.16 14.55
C LEU A 169 1.94 13.43 13.83
N CYS A 170 1.42 14.66 13.84
CA CYS A 170 0.19 15.03 13.15
C CYS A 170 0.24 14.69 11.66
N ILE A 171 1.20 15.29 10.94
CA ILE A 171 1.27 15.18 9.48
C ILE A 171 1.56 13.76 9.02
N PHE A 172 2.40 13.02 9.76
CA PHE A 172 2.66 11.62 9.43
C PHE A 172 1.48 10.73 9.76
N THR A 173 0.73 11.00 10.84
CA THR A 173 -0.49 10.25 11.13
C THR A 173 -1.51 10.47 10.01
N ASP A 174 -1.74 11.70 9.58
CA ASP A 174 -2.67 12.00 8.48
C ASP A 174 -2.24 11.32 7.16
N LEU A 175 -0.96 11.40 6.80
CA LEU A 175 -0.44 10.73 5.60
C LEU A 175 -0.55 9.21 5.69
N LEU A 176 -0.21 8.61 6.84
CA LEU A 176 -0.34 7.17 7.04
C LEU A 176 -1.80 6.72 7.03
N CYS A 177 -2.74 7.52 7.52
CA CYS A 177 -4.17 7.24 7.38
C CYS A 177 -4.58 7.20 5.90
N HIS A 178 -4.12 8.14 5.08
CA HIS A 178 -4.37 8.13 3.63
C HIS A 178 -3.78 6.89 2.95
N MET A 179 -2.56 6.50 3.29
CA MET A 179 -1.93 5.26 2.79
C MET A 179 -2.66 4.00 3.26
N ASN A 180 -3.07 3.94 4.53
CA ASN A 180 -3.86 2.84 5.06
C ASN A 180 -5.21 2.72 4.35
N ASN A 181 -5.87 3.83 4.02
CA ASN A 181 -7.11 3.83 3.26
C ASN A 181 -6.90 3.27 1.85
N LEU A 182 -5.84 3.66 1.14
CA LEU A 182 -5.48 3.05 -0.14
C LEU A 182 -5.27 1.54 0.03
N ASN A 183 -4.50 1.16 1.03
CA ASN A 183 -4.15 -0.23 1.29
C ASN A 183 -5.36 -1.14 1.58
N VAL A 184 -6.30 -0.68 2.41
CA VAL A 184 -7.56 -1.39 2.70
C VAL A 184 -8.37 -1.58 1.43
N LYS A 185 -8.44 -0.56 0.57
CA LYS A 185 -9.15 -0.67 -0.71
C LYS A 185 -8.52 -1.72 -1.63
N MET A 186 -7.19 -1.74 -1.76
CA MET A 186 -6.48 -2.69 -2.62
C MET A 186 -6.55 -4.15 -2.13
N GLN A 187 -6.79 -4.37 -0.83
CA GLN A 187 -6.91 -5.71 -0.22
C GLN A 187 -8.35 -6.14 0.04
N GLY A 188 -9.33 -5.36 -0.41
CA GLY A 188 -10.74 -5.70 -0.29
C GLY A 188 -11.06 -7.03 -0.97
N LYS A 189 -12.17 -7.66 -0.56
CA LYS A 189 -12.73 -8.77 -1.32
C LYS A 189 -13.20 -8.26 -2.69
N TYR A 190 -13.13 -9.11 -3.71
CA TYR A 190 -13.61 -8.83 -5.07
C TYR A 190 -12.95 -7.59 -5.70
N GLN A 191 -11.69 -7.31 -5.37
CA GLN A 191 -10.91 -6.29 -6.06
C GLN A 191 -10.34 -6.85 -7.35
N PHE A 192 -10.75 -6.29 -8.48
CA PHE A 192 -10.14 -6.58 -9.76
C PHE A 192 -8.90 -5.71 -9.99
N ILE A 193 -8.05 -6.13 -10.91
CA ILE A 193 -6.79 -5.44 -11.20
C ILE A 193 -7.01 -4.00 -11.69
N ASP A 194 -8.08 -3.74 -12.44
CA ASP A 194 -8.45 -2.41 -12.91
C ASP A 194 -8.97 -1.52 -11.78
N ASP A 195 -9.71 -2.09 -10.82
CA ASP A 195 -10.13 -1.37 -9.61
C ASP A 195 -8.91 -0.94 -8.80
N ILE A 196 -7.96 -1.85 -8.59
CA ILE A 196 -6.69 -1.56 -7.91
C ILE A 196 -5.95 -0.45 -8.65
N TRP A 197 -5.88 -0.52 -9.98
CA TRP A 197 -5.22 0.50 -10.79
C TRP A 197 -5.92 1.85 -10.72
N ALA A 198 -7.24 1.88 -10.70
CA ALA A 198 -8.02 3.11 -10.50
C ALA A 198 -7.76 3.72 -9.12
N GLN A 199 -7.68 2.92 -8.06
CA GLN A 199 -7.32 3.40 -6.72
C GLN A 199 -5.89 3.99 -6.69
N LEU A 200 -4.93 3.34 -7.35
CA LEU A 200 -3.56 3.84 -7.47
C LEU A 200 -3.53 5.18 -8.23
N LYS A 201 -4.19 5.28 -9.39
CA LYS A 201 -4.31 6.53 -10.16
C LYS A 201 -4.92 7.65 -9.32
N ALA A 202 -6.02 7.37 -8.62
CA ALA A 202 -6.65 8.33 -7.72
C ALA A 202 -5.73 8.76 -6.57
N PHE A 203 -4.95 7.84 -5.99
CA PHE A 203 -4.01 8.17 -4.92
C PHE A 203 -2.85 9.03 -5.41
N LYS A 204 -2.30 8.77 -6.60
CA LYS A 204 -1.28 9.63 -7.22
C LYS A 204 -1.80 11.07 -7.38
N LEU A 205 -3.02 11.24 -7.88
CA LEU A 205 -3.67 12.56 -7.96
C LEU A 205 -3.83 13.23 -6.58
N LYS A 206 -4.22 12.46 -5.56
CA LYS A 206 -4.32 12.96 -4.17
C LYS A 206 -2.96 13.44 -3.63
N LEU A 207 -1.87 12.71 -3.89
CA LEU A 207 -0.54 13.13 -3.46
C LEU A 207 -0.14 14.49 -4.06
N ASN A 208 -0.46 14.72 -5.34
CA ASN A 208 -0.23 16.01 -5.98
C ASN A 208 -1.10 17.12 -5.38
N LEU A 209 -2.38 16.83 -5.14
CA LEU A 209 -3.29 17.76 -4.46
C LEU A 209 -2.76 18.13 -3.08
N PHE A 210 -2.40 17.14 -2.27
CA PHE A 210 -1.88 17.34 -0.92
C PHE A 210 -0.60 18.18 -0.93
N ALA A 211 0.34 17.92 -1.85
CA ALA A 211 1.52 18.76 -2.00
C ALA A 211 1.15 20.20 -2.33
N GLY A 212 0.25 20.43 -3.30
CA GLY A 212 -0.22 21.76 -3.66
C GLY A 212 -0.95 22.50 -2.53
N GLN A 213 -1.66 21.78 -1.67
CA GLN A 213 -2.32 22.33 -0.49
C GLN A 213 -1.30 22.73 0.58
N LEU A 214 -0.33 21.87 0.92
CA LEU A 214 0.72 22.21 1.88
C LEU A 214 1.54 23.44 1.43
N ALA A 215 1.79 23.58 0.12
CA ALA A 215 2.46 24.76 -0.44
C ALA A 215 1.68 26.07 -0.25
N LYS A 216 0.36 25.99 -0.11
CA LYS A 216 -0.56 27.12 0.10
C LYS A 216 -0.99 27.25 1.57
N ASN A 217 -0.38 26.50 2.48
CA ASN A 217 -0.80 26.36 3.88
C ASN A 217 -2.26 25.89 4.03
N ASP A 218 -2.84 25.21 3.03
CA ASP A 218 -4.16 24.58 3.12
C ASP A 218 -4.01 23.22 3.80
N LEU A 219 -4.67 23.04 4.95
CA LEU A 219 -4.60 21.84 5.78
C LEU A 219 -5.90 21.03 5.74
N SER A 220 -6.79 21.29 4.77
CA SER A 220 -8.12 20.68 4.67
C SER A 220 -8.12 19.14 4.66
N HIS A 221 -7.03 18.52 4.19
CA HIS A 221 -6.88 17.06 4.15
C HIS A 221 -5.89 16.51 5.19
N PHE A 222 -5.48 17.35 6.13
CA PHE A 222 -4.59 17.02 7.24
C PHE A 222 -5.25 17.41 8.57
N LEU A 223 -6.29 16.66 8.94
CA LEU A 223 -7.16 16.96 10.09
C LEU A 223 -6.36 17.18 11.40
N ARG A 224 -5.37 16.33 11.68
CA ARG A 224 -4.58 16.41 12.92
C ARG A 224 -3.61 17.57 12.86
N LEU A 225 -3.04 17.83 11.69
CA LEU A 225 -2.17 18.99 11.50
C LEU A 225 -2.95 20.31 11.60
N ASN A 226 -4.19 20.34 11.13
CA ASN A 226 -5.07 21.50 11.25
C ASN A 226 -5.53 21.75 12.70
N SER A 227 -5.40 20.75 13.58
CA SER A 227 -5.79 20.88 15.00
C SER A 227 -4.73 21.53 15.89
N ILE A 228 -3.51 21.80 15.40
CA ILE A 228 -2.44 22.39 16.21
C ILE A 228 -2.31 23.91 15.95
N PRO A 229 -2.10 24.73 17.00
CA PRO A 229 -2.21 26.20 16.92
C PRO A 229 -1.05 26.90 16.21
N LEU A 230 0.08 26.21 15.98
CA LEU A 230 1.20 26.74 15.21
C LEU A 230 1.60 25.73 14.13
N VAL A 231 1.68 26.22 12.91
CA VAL A 231 2.14 25.45 11.76
C VAL A 231 3.33 26.22 11.19
N ASN A 232 4.51 25.59 11.22
CA ASN A 232 5.73 26.21 10.70
C ASN A 232 5.78 26.03 9.18
N GLU A 233 5.76 27.14 8.43
CA GLU A 233 5.76 27.15 6.96
C GLU A 233 7.00 26.48 6.35
N GLU A 234 8.18 26.69 6.94
CA GLU A 234 9.42 26.05 6.49
C GLU A 234 9.33 24.53 6.63
N LYS A 235 8.70 24.04 7.70
CA LYS A 235 8.43 22.60 7.84
C LYS A 235 7.44 22.12 6.81
N LEU A 236 6.36 22.84 6.53
CA LEU A 236 5.38 22.45 5.50
C LEU A 236 6.06 22.23 4.14
N LYS A 237 7.00 23.10 3.75
CA LYS A 237 7.80 22.93 2.53
C LYS A 237 8.59 21.62 2.48
N ASN A 238 9.16 21.19 3.61
CA ASN A 238 9.87 19.90 3.69
C ASN A 238 8.91 18.71 3.45
N TYR A 239 7.67 18.80 3.94
CA TYR A 239 6.67 17.74 3.74
C TYR A 239 6.03 17.79 2.36
N GLU A 240 5.81 18.97 1.79
CA GLU A 240 5.45 19.16 0.39
C GLU A 240 6.46 18.44 -0.52
N TYR A 241 7.75 18.69 -0.30
CA TYR A 241 8.81 18.01 -1.05
C TYR A 241 8.80 16.49 -0.83
N GLY A 242 8.55 16.04 0.40
CA GLY A 242 8.35 14.63 0.71
C GLY A 242 7.18 13.99 -0.04
N LEU A 243 6.05 14.69 -0.19
CA LEU A 243 4.89 14.23 -0.95
C LEU A 243 5.18 14.17 -2.45
N LYS A 244 5.91 15.15 -3.00
CA LYS A 244 6.37 15.12 -4.39
C LYS A 244 7.28 13.92 -4.66
N LYS A 245 8.19 13.60 -3.74
CA LYS A 245 9.02 12.39 -3.81
C LYS A 245 8.20 11.12 -3.72
N LEU A 246 7.21 11.08 -2.82
CA LEU A 246 6.32 9.93 -2.69
C LEU A 246 5.54 9.70 -3.99
N HIS A 247 4.97 10.77 -4.56
CA HIS A 247 4.29 10.72 -5.86
C HIS A 247 5.21 10.14 -6.95
N PHE A 248 6.45 10.63 -7.04
CA PHE A 248 7.43 10.12 -7.99
C PHE A 248 7.73 8.62 -7.78
N GLU A 249 7.87 8.16 -6.53
CA GLU A 249 8.08 6.74 -6.25
C GLU A 249 6.86 5.89 -6.65
N PHE A 250 5.62 6.39 -6.47
CA PHE A 250 4.43 5.72 -6.99
C PHE A 250 4.48 5.64 -8.53
N GLU A 251 4.80 6.73 -9.23
CA GLU A 251 4.92 6.70 -10.69
C GLU A 251 6.00 5.73 -11.17
N ARG A 252 7.15 5.70 -10.48
CA ARG A 252 8.28 4.84 -10.86
C ARG A 252 8.01 3.36 -10.60
N ARG A 253 7.35 3.03 -9.49
CA ARG A 253 7.16 1.64 -9.07
C ARG A 253 6.03 0.97 -9.84
N PHE A 254 4.90 1.65 -9.98
CA PHE A 254 3.70 1.11 -10.66
C PHE A 254 3.73 1.29 -12.19
N GLN A 255 4.93 1.34 -12.79
CA GLN A 255 5.09 1.43 -14.26
C GLN A 255 4.61 0.17 -14.97
N ASP A 256 4.68 -0.98 -14.29
CA ASP A 256 4.16 -2.26 -14.78
C ASP A 256 2.65 -2.20 -15.06
N PHE A 257 1.88 -1.51 -14.20
CA PHE A 257 0.46 -1.24 -14.46
C PHE A 257 0.23 -0.28 -15.62
N SER A 258 1.04 0.78 -15.74
CA SER A 258 0.96 1.70 -16.88
C SER A 258 1.27 1.00 -18.19
N ALA A 259 2.16 0.00 -18.18
CA ALA A 259 2.55 -0.76 -19.37
C ALA A 259 1.43 -1.67 -19.91
N ILE A 260 0.46 -2.04 -19.07
CA ILE A 260 -0.71 -2.85 -19.45
C ILE A 260 -2.01 -2.04 -19.49
N GLN A 261 -1.91 -0.71 -19.60
CA GLN A 261 -3.08 0.18 -19.56
C GLN A 261 -4.12 -0.18 -20.63
N THR A 262 -3.69 -0.51 -21.85
CA THR A 262 -4.60 -0.87 -22.95
C THR A 262 -5.37 -2.16 -22.64
N GLU A 263 -4.71 -3.19 -22.13
CA GLU A 263 -5.35 -4.45 -21.73
C GLU A 263 -6.35 -4.22 -20.58
N LEU A 264 -6.00 -3.37 -19.63
CA LEU A 264 -6.90 -2.98 -18.55
C LEU A 264 -8.11 -2.20 -19.08
N ASP A 265 -7.94 -1.33 -20.07
CA ASP A 265 -9.06 -0.58 -20.66
C ASP A 265 -10.01 -1.50 -21.42
N ILE A 266 -9.49 -2.50 -22.15
CA ILE A 266 -10.31 -3.54 -22.78
C ILE A 266 -11.09 -4.32 -21.73
N PHE A 267 -10.45 -4.71 -20.63
CA PHE A 267 -11.12 -5.43 -19.54
C PHE A 267 -12.18 -4.57 -18.83
N THR A 268 -11.89 -3.28 -18.63
CA THR A 268 -12.75 -2.39 -17.83
C THR A 268 -13.93 -1.85 -18.61
N MET A 269 -13.74 -1.47 -19.87
CA MET A 269 -14.76 -0.83 -20.71
C MET A 269 -14.65 -1.33 -22.16
N PRO A 270 -14.83 -2.64 -22.41
CA PRO A 270 -14.63 -3.22 -23.75
C PRO A 270 -15.49 -2.55 -24.82
N PHE A 271 -16.66 -2.02 -24.44
CA PHE A 271 -17.59 -1.34 -25.33
C PHE A 271 -17.21 0.08 -25.76
N ASN A 272 -16.16 0.65 -25.16
CA ASN A 272 -15.75 2.05 -25.38
C ASN A 272 -14.29 2.17 -25.85
N VAL A 273 -13.55 1.07 -25.96
CA VAL A 273 -12.16 1.09 -26.45
C VAL A 273 -12.14 1.28 -27.97
N ASN A 274 -11.20 2.09 -28.46
CA ASN A 274 -10.94 2.20 -29.88
C ASN A 274 -10.30 0.90 -30.41
N CYS A 275 -11.02 0.15 -31.25
CA CYS A 275 -10.53 -1.10 -31.84
C CYS A 275 -9.25 -0.92 -32.65
N GLU A 276 -8.99 0.24 -33.25
CA GLU A 276 -7.75 0.47 -34.01
C GLU A 276 -6.51 0.58 -33.10
N ALA A 277 -6.71 0.91 -31.82
CA ALA A 277 -5.64 1.10 -30.85
C ALA A 277 -5.28 -0.19 -30.08
N VAL A 278 -6.02 -1.28 -30.27
CA VAL A 278 -5.74 -2.58 -29.63
C VAL A 278 -4.91 -3.48 -30.53
N ARG A 279 -4.37 -4.56 -29.96
CA ARG A 279 -3.59 -5.56 -30.70
C ARG A 279 -4.40 -6.17 -31.84
N SER A 280 -3.76 -6.42 -32.98
CA SER A 280 -4.42 -6.88 -34.21
C SER A 280 -5.22 -8.17 -34.06
N ASP A 281 -4.79 -9.06 -33.17
CA ASP A 281 -5.48 -10.32 -32.87
C ASP A 281 -6.82 -10.13 -32.14
N LEU A 282 -7.03 -9.00 -31.47
CA LEU A 282 -8.27 -8.69 -30.74
C LEU A 282 -9.24 -7.80 -31.51
N GLN A 283 -8.80 -7.17 -32.60
CA GLN A 283 -9.59 -6.09 -33.24
C GLN A 283 -10.93 -6.59 -33.77
N LEU A 284 -10.95 -7.71 -34.50
CA LEU A 284 -12.18 -8.27 -35.08
C LEU A 284 -13.14 -8.77 -34.00
N GLU A 285 -12.63 -9.51 -33.01
CA GLU A 285 -13.43 -10.00 -31.88
C GLU A 285 -14.03 -8.86 -31.07
N LEU A 286 -13.26 -7.77 -30.87
CA LEU A 286 -13.73 -6.59 -30.18
C LEU A 286 -14.83 -5.88 -30.99
N ILE A 287 -14.72 -5.79 -32.32
CA ILE A 287 -15.77 -5.23 -33.18
C ILE A 287 -17.07 -6.03 -33.07
N GLU A 288 -16.98 -7.37 -33.07
CA GLU A 288 -18.13 -8.26 -32.91
C GLU A 288 -18.77 -8.10 -31.52
N LEU A 289 -17.95 -8.08 -30.46
CA LEU A 289 -18.39 -7.83 -29.09
C LEU A 289 -19.11 -6.47 -28.98
N GLN A 290 -18.50 -5.40 -29.50
CA GLN A 290 -19.03 -4.03 -29.43
C GLN A 290 -20.34 -3.86 -30.19
N SER A 291 -20.53 -4.63 -31.26
CA SER A 291 -21.76 -4.63 -32.07
C SER A 291 -22.92 -5.41 -31.43
N ASN A 292 -22.65 -6.22 -30.41
CA ASN A 292 -23.66 -7.04 -29.74
C ASN A 292 -24.36 -6.25 -28.62
N ASN A 293 -25.56 -5.73 -28.94
CA ASN A 293 -26.38 -4.97 -27.99
C ASN A 293 -26.79 -5.77 -26.75
N HIS A 294 -26.99 -7.09 -26.85
CA HIS A 294 -27.35 -7.93 -25.71
C HIS A 294 -26.20 -8.04 -24.72
N LEU A 295 -24.98 -8.28 -25.22
CA LEU A 295 -23.78 -8.31 -24.37
C LEU A 295 -23.51 -6.94 -23.75
N LYS A 296 -23.69 -5.85 -24.51
CA LYS A 296 -23.56 -4.48 -23.98
C LYS A 296 -24.54 -4.21 -22.84
N GLN A 297 -25.81 -4.60 -22.98
CA GLN A 297 -26.79 -4.46 -21.90
C GLN A 297 -26.45 -5.35 -20.71
N SER A 298 -26.01 -6.59 -20.95
CA SER A 298 -25.61 -7.51 -19.88
C SER A 298 -24.44 -6.95 -19.07
N PHE A 299 -23.42 -6.43 -19.75
CA PHE A 299 -22.24 -5.80 -19.13
C PHE A 299 -22.59 -4.64 -18.19
N LEU A 300 -23.58 -3.82 -18.56
CA LEU A 300 -24.01 -2.68 -17.76
C LEU A 300 -24.88 -3.07 -16.56
N ASN A 301 -25.52 -4.24 -16.61
CA ASN A 301 -26.54 -4.64 -15.64
C ASN A 301 -26.09 -5.78 -14.71
N MET A 302 -24.96 -6.45 -14.99
CA MET A 302 -24.45 -7.57 -14.21
C MET A 302 -23.17 -7.17 -13.45
N PRO A 303 -22.92 -7.76 -12.26
CA PRO A 303 -21.62 -7.67 -11.62
C PRO A 303 -20.51 -8.20 -12.55
N LYS A 304 -19.33 -7.57 -12.53
CA LYS A 304 -18.18 -7.95 -13.37
C LYS A 304 -17.76 -9.42 -13.24
N LEU A 305 -18.04 -10.07 -12.10
CA LEU A 305 -17.74 -11.49 -11.89
C LEU A 305 -18.75 -12.43 -12.59
N GLU A 306 -19.95 -11.95 -12.85
CA GLU A 306 -21.06 -12.71 -13.45
C GLU A 306 -21.16 -12.50 -14.96
N PHE A 307 -20.67 -11.36 -15.46
CA PHE A 307 -20.51 -11.09 -16.89
C PHE A 307 -19.35 -11.90 -17.48
#